data_AF-A0A1J3II51-F1
#
_entry.id   AF-A0A1J3II51-F1
#
_cell.length_a   1.000
_cell.length_b   1.000
_cell.length_c   1.000
_cell.angle_alpha   90.00
_cell.angle_beta   90.00
_cell.angle_gamma   90.00
#
_symmetry.space_group_name_H-M   'P 1'
#
loop_
_entity.id
_entity.type
_entity.pdbx_description
1 polymer ?
#
loop_
_entity_poly.entity_id
_entity_poly.type
_entity_poly.pdbx_seq_one_letter_code
_entity_poly.pdbx_strand_id
1 'polypeptide(L)'
;WMRNSLKFPILSLVARDILAMQVSSVASESAFSTSGRMLDPHRSCLTHYMIEVLMCTEQWLKCEIHFNEKGVSTIEQMLSDVV
;
A
#
# COMPACT_ATOMS: atom_id res chain seq x y z
N TRP A 1 -10.82 9.54 8.56
CA TRP A 1 -10.83 9.24 10.00
C TRP A 1 -9.67 9.86 10.77
N MET A 2 -8.48 10.03 10.16
CA MET A 2 -7.31 10.60 10.83
C MET A 2 -7.54 12.00 11.43
N ARG A 3 -8.16 12.94 10.72
CA ARG A 3 -8.49 14.30 11.23
C ARG A 3 -9.48 14.30 12.40
N ASN A 4 -10.32 13.26 12.49
CA ASN A 4 -11.35 13.12 13.55
C ASN A 4 -10.89 12.19 14.70
N SER A 5 -9.64 11.73 14.68
CA SER A 5 -9.12 10.77 15.67
C SER A 5 -9.14 11.33 17.08
N LEU A 6 -8.86 12.63 17.24
CA LEU A 6 -8.89 13.31 18.54
C LEU A 6 -10.29 13.33 19.15
N LYS A 7 -11.32 13.47 18.32
CA LYS A 7 -12.72 13.53 18.77
C LYS A 7 -13.33 12.15 18.97
N PHE A 8 -12.88 11.16 18.21
CA PHE A 8 -13.38 9.79 18.27
C PHE A 8 -12.23 8.78 18.24
N PRO A 9 -11.45 8.64 19.32
CA PRO A 9 -10.23 7.85 19.32
C PRO A 9 -10.48 6.38 19.00
N ILE A 10 -11.46 5.75 19.67
CA ILE A 10 -11.80 4.34 19.46
C ILE A 10 -12.39 4.10 18.07
N LEU A 11 -13.35 4.91 17.64
CA LEU A 11 -13.99 4.75 16.34
C LEU A 11 -13.02 5.00 15.18
N SER A 12 -12.08 5.92 15.34
CA SER A 12 -11.06 6.20 14.33
C SER A 12 -10.08 5.04 14.14
N LEU A 13 -9.77 4.28 15.21
CA LEU A 13 -8.97 3.07 15.14
C LEU A 13 -9.73 1.96 14.40
N VAL A 14 -10.98 1.71 14.80
CA VAL A 14 -11.85 0.72 14.14
C VAL A 14 -12.02 1.07 12.66
N ALA A 15 -12.27 2.33 12.34
CA ALA A 15 -12.42 2.76 10.96
C ALA A 15 -11.11 2.67 10.16
N ARG A 16 -9.95 2.90 10.78
CA ARG A 16 -8.65 2.66 10.12
C ARG A 16 -8.51 1.19 9.76
N ASP A 17 -8.81 0.29 10.67
CA ASP A 17 -8.61 -1.14 10.46
C ASP A 17 -9.61 -1.70 9.43
N ILE A 18 -10.89 -1.27 9.50
CA ILE A 18 -11.93 -1.68 8.54
C ILE A 18 -11.66 -1.11 7.13
N LEU A 19 -11.25 0.15 7.02
CA LEU A 19 -11.03 0.79 5.71
C LEU A 19 -9.66 0.45 5.10
N ALA A 20 -8.71 -0.03 5.90
CA ALA A 20 -7.43 -0.54 5.40
C ALA A 20 -7.57 -1.95 4.81
N MET A 21 -8.57 -2.72 5.24
CA MET A 21 -8.90 -3.98 4.57
C MET A 21 -9.45 -3.69 3.16
N GLN A 22 -8.80 -4.25 2.15
CA GLN A 22 -9.32 -4.23 0.80
C GLN A 22 -10.61 -5.05 0.73
N VAL A 23 -11.72 -4.41 0.37
CA VAL A 23 -13.04 -5.06 0.25
C VAL A 23 -13.12 -5.95 -1.01
N SER A 24 -12.17 -5.84 -1.93
CA SER A 24 -12.18 -6.55 -3.23
C SER A 24 -10.83 -7.17 -3.57
N SER A 25 -10.85 -8.33 -4.25
CA SER A 25 -9.67 -8.99 -4.83
C SER A 25 -9.00 -8.21 -5.98
N VAL A 26 -9.63 -7.13 -6.48
CA VAL A 26 -9.16 -6.39 -7.68
C VAL A 26 -7.70 -5.94 -7.56
N ALA A 27 -7.27 -5.50 -6.38
CA ALA A 27 -5.87 -5.13 -6.16
C ALA A 27 -4.94 -6.34 -6.20
N SER A 28 -5.33 -7.48 -5.62
CA SER A 28 -4.60 -8.74 -5.74
C SER A 28 -4.53 -9.20 -7.20
N GLU A 29 -5.65 -9.17 -7.93
CA GLU A 29 -5.71 -9.50 -9.36
C GLU A 29 -4.85 -8.56 -10.21
N SER A 30 -4.75 -7.27 -9.86
CA SER A 30 -3.87 -6.32 -10.56
C SER A 30 -2.38 -6.61 -10.34
N ALA A 31 -2.01 -7.00 -9.11
CA ALA A 31 -0.66 -7.43 -8.78
C ALA A 31 -0.31 -8.72 -9.53
N PHE A 32 -1.20 -9.71 -9.54
CA PHE A 32 -0.99 -10.97 -10.27
C PHE A 32 -1.06 -10.82 -11.79
N SER A 33 -1.87 -9.91 -12.33
CA SER A 33 -1.91 -9.63 -13.77
C SER A 33 -0.59 -9.01 -14.26
N THR A 34 0.09 -8.24 -13.41
CA THR A 34 1.38 -7.65 -13.74
C THR A 34 2.51 -8.69 -13.80
N SER A 35 2.41 -9.78 -13.03
CA SER A 35 3.45 -10.84 -13.03
C SER A 35 3.56 -11.59 -14.37
N GLY A 36 2.47 -11.68 -15.14
CA GLY A 36 2.47 -12.32 -16.46
C GLY A 36 3.32 -11.58 -17.53
N ARG A 37 3.70 -10.32 -17.28
CA ARG A 37 4.60 -9.55 -18.16
C ARG A 37 6.07 -9.55 -17.72
N MET A 38 6.36 -10.01 -16.50
CA MET A 38 7.69 -9.90 -15.90
C MET A 38 8.51 -11.19 -16.01
N LEU A 39 7.84 -12.33 -16.18
CA LEU A 39 8.48 -13.63 -16.42
C LEU A 39 8.03 -14.19 -17.76
N ASP A 40 8.95 -14.25 -18.72
CA ASP A 40 8.79 -15.17 -19.84
C ASP A 40 9.03 -16.60 -19.30
N PRO A 41 8.02 -17.50 -19.30
CA PRO A 41 8.14 -18.84 -18.73
C PRO A 41 9.27 -19.66 -19.36
N HIS A 42 9.75 -19.24 -20.53
CA HIS A 42 10.81 -19.91 -21.28
C HIS A 42 12.23 -19.54 -20.82
N ARG A 43 12.43 -18.50 -19.98
CA ARG A 43 13.77 -17.94 -19.67
C ARG A 43 14.13 -17.86 -18.18
N SER A 44 13.19 -18.06 -17.25
CA SER A 44 13.47 -17.93 -15.82
C SER A 44 13.30 -19.24 -15.06
N CYS A 45 14.40 -19.77 -14.52
CA CYS A 45 14.41 -20.92 -13.59
C CYS A 45 13.90 -20.56 -12.18
N LEU A 46 12.96 -19.61 -12.08
CA LEU A 46 12.42 -19.15 -10.80
C LEU A 46 11.25 -20.03 -10.41
N THR A 47 11.29 -20.57 -9.21
CA THR A 47 10.14 -21.29 -8.65
C THR A 47 9.01 -20.30 -8.33
N HIS A 48 7.77 -20.78 -8.36
CA HIS A 48 6.59 -19.98 -8.04
C HIS A 48 6.73 -19.23 -6.69
N TYR A 49 7.35 -19.88 -5.71
CA TYR A 49 7.69 -19.28 -4.42
C TYR A 49 8.62 -18.06 -4.52
N MET A 50 9.66 -18.13 -5.35
CA MET A 50 10.58 -17.00 -5.55
C MET A 50 9.89 -15.80 -6.19
N ILE A 51 8.95 -16.05 -7.10
CA ILE A 51 8.16 -14.98 -7.74
C ILE A 51 7.27 -14.29 -6.71
N GLU A 52 6.58 -15.05 -5.86
CA GLU A 52 5.73 -14.51 -4.80
C GLU A 52 6.54 -13.64 -3.82
N VAL A 53 7.71 -14.13 -3.40
CA VAL A 53 8.62 -13.36 -2.53
C VAL A 53 9.06 -12.08 -3.23
N LEU A 54 9.49 -12.14 -4.50
CA LEU A 54 9.89 -10.95 -5.25
C LEU A 54 8.75 -9.93 -5.36
N MET A 55 7.54 -10.36 -5.72
CA MET A 55 6.37 -9.47 -5.83
C MET A 55 6.01 -8.83 -4.49
N CYS A 56 6.04 -9.61 -3.40
CA CYS A 56 5.85 -9.07 -2.06
C CYS A 56 6.91 -8.03 -1.72
N THR A 57 8.20 -8.33 -1.91
CA THR A 57 9.28 -7.38 -1.60
C THR A 57 9.21 -6.10 -2.42
N GLU A 58 8.81 -6.21 -3.70
CA GLU A 58 8.66 -5.08 -4.61
C GLU A 58 7.50 -4.17 -4.19
N GLN A 59 6.36 -4.75 -3.83
CA GLN A 59 5.22 -3.99 -3.33
C GLN A 59 5.52 -3.32 -1.98
N TRP A 60 6.23 -4.00 -1.08
CA TRP A 60 6.65 -3.42 0.20
C TRP A 60 7.58 -2.21 -0.01
N LEU A 61 8.58 -2.33 -0.88
CA LEU A 61 9.51 -1.24 -1.18
C LEU A 61 8.79 -0.03 -1.80
N LYS A 62 7.86 -0.26 -2.73
CA LYS A 62 7.01 0.81 -3.30
C LYS A 62 6.16 1.51 -2.24
N CYS A 63 5.57 0.76 -1.31
CA CYS A 63 4.80 1.33 -0.21
C CYS A 63 5.66 2.19 0.72
N GLU A 64 6.90 1.77 1.02
CA GLU A 64 7.83 2.57 1.84
C GLU A 64 8.23 3.87 1.14
N ILE A 65 8.55 3.82 -0.16
CA ILE A 65 8.90 5.01 -0.95
C ILE A 65 7.72 5.99 -0.99
N HIS A 66 6.51 5.51 -1.26
CA HIS A 66 5.30 6.35 -1.24
C HIS A 66 4.95 6.90 0.15
N PHE A 67 5.26 6.17 1.23
CA PHE A 67 5.12 6.67 2.59
C PHE A 67 6.09 7.82 2.86
N ASN A 68 7.33 7.70 2.39
CA ASN A 68 8.35 8.72 2.55
C ASN A 68 8.01 9.99 1.74
N GLU A 69 7.48 9.85 0.53
CA GLU A 69 6.99 10.97 -0.28
C GLU A 69 5.83 11.72 0.38
N LYS A 70 4.89 11.00 1.03
CA LYS A 70 3.77 11.59 1.78
C LYS A 70 4.19 12.19 3.14
N GLY A 71 5.29 11.71 3.73
CA GLY A 71 5.87 12.29 4.94
C GLY A 71 6.42 13.71 4.71
N VAL A 72 6.83 14.04 3.49
CA VAL A 72 7.41 15.35 3.14
C VAL A 72 6.34 16.45 2.95
N SER A 73 5.07 16.12 2.70
CA SER A 73 4.03 17.15 2.48
C SER A 73 3.40 17.70 3.76
N THR A 74 3.87 17.30 4.95
CA THR A 74 3.07 17.44 6.19
C THR A 74 3.27 18.76 6.94
N ILE A 75 4.29 19.60 6.69
CA ILE A 75 4.40 20.87 7.44
C ILE A 75 3.60 22.00 6.75
N GLU A 76 3.79 22.19 5.44
CA GLU A 76 3.10 23.23 4.67
C GLU A 76 1.57 23.01 4.63
N GLN A 77 1.12 21.76 4.45
CA GLN A 77 -0.32 21.45 4.42
C GLN A 77 -0.96 21.46 5.81
N MET A 78 -0.23 21.12 6.89
CA MET A 78 -0.76 21.25 8.25
C MET A 78 -0.90 22.69 8.70
N LEU A 79 0.00 23.59 8.28
CA LEU A 79 -0.10 25.03 8.59
C LEU A 79 -1.26 25.70 7.84
N SER A 80 -1.53 25.30 6.59
CA SER A 80 -2.68 25.81 5.82
C SER A 80 -4.04 25.35 6.35
N ASP A 81 -4.10 24.33 7.20
CA ASP A 81 -5.33 23.84 7.85
C ASP A 81 -5.57 24.50 9.22
N VAL A 82 -4.62 25.30 9.72
CA VAL A 82 -4.67 26.02 11.01
C VAL A 82 -4.92 27.53 10.82
N VAL A 83 -4.60 28.09 9.65
CA VAL A 83 -4.96 29.47 9.24
C VAL A 83 -6.28 29.44 8.47
#